data_AF-A0A9D5VJG8-F1
#
_entry.id   AF-A0A9D5VJG8-F1
#
_cell.length_a   1.000
_cell.length_b   1.000
_cell.length_c   1.000
_cell.angle_alpha   90.00
_cell.angle_beta   90.00
_cell.angle_gamma   90.00
#
_symmetry.space_group_name_H-M   'P 1'
#
loop_
_entity.id
_entity.type
_entity.pdbx_description
1 polymer ?
#
loop_
_entity_poly.entity_id
_entity_poly.type
_entity_poly.pdbx_seq_one_letter_code
_entity_poly.pdbx_strand_id
1 'polypeptide(L)'
;MSTQKRSFEDEFFNRQWRSRIALTYVVICLFDFFVAPIVWATVFSITAWQPLTLQGGGTFHLSFGAILGVSAFSKSKEKIAELSSAIKEGA
;
A
#
# COMPACT_ATOMS: atom_id res chain seq x y z
N MET A 1 23.65 14.58 21.58
CA MET A 1 23.46 13.21 21.06
C MET A 1 22.00 12.84 20.79
N SER A 2 21.02 13.72 21.05
CA SER A 2 19.59 13.50 20.79
C SER A 2 19.11 13.94 19.40
N THR A 3 19.80 14.87 18.74
CA THR A 3 19.37 15.44 17.44
C THR A 3 19.50 14.46 16.27
N GLN A 4 20.52 13.59 16.27
CA GLN A 4 20.78 12.65 15.17
C GLN A 4 19.85 11.42 15.17
N LYS A 5 19.25 11.08 16.32
CA LYS A 5 18.32 9.95 16.41
C LYS A 5 16.98 10.26 15.71
N ARG A 6 16.49 11.50 15.88
CA ARG A 6 15.21 11.95 15.34
C ARG A 6 15.19 11.95 13.81
N SER A 7 16.26 12.39 13.14
CA SER A 7 16.31 12.39 11.68
C SER A 7 16.26 11.00 11.06
N PHE A 8 16.97 10.02 11.64
CA PHE A 8 16.94 8.62 11.17
C PHE A 8 15.56 7.97 11.41
N GLU A 9 14.96 8.20 12.57
CA GLU A 9 13.63 7.68 12.90
C GLU A 9 12.58 8.25 11.93
N ASP A 10 12.58 9.57 11.68
CA ASP A 10 11.64 10.22 10.77
C ASP A 10 11.79 9.69 9.32
N GLU A 11 13.02 9.50 8.85
CA GLU A 11 13.31 8.98 7.51
C GLU A 11 12.93 7.50 7.37
N PHE A 12 13.18 6.70 8.41
CA PHE A 12 12.81 5.29 8.47
C PHE A 12 11.29 5.10 8.54
N PHE A 13 10.61 5.88 9.39
CA PHE A 13 9.14 5.90 9.46
C PHE A 13 8.57 6.31 8.10
N ASN A 14 9.11 7.35 7.46
CA ASN A 14 8.66 7.86 6.15
C ASN A 14 8.88 6.84 5.01
N ARG A 15 9.93 6.02 5.08
CA ARG A 15 10.16 4.97 4.07
C ARG A 15 9.29 3.74 4.32
N GLN A 16 9.10 3.35 5.57
CA GLN A 16 8.36 2.15 5.94
C GLN A 16 6.85 2.32 5.81
N TRP A 17 6.25 3.46 6.15
CA TRP A 17 4.79 3.63 6.07
C TRP A 17 4.27 3.44 4.64
N ARG A 18 5.00 3.95 3.63
CA ARG A 18 4.67 3.79 2.21
C ARG A 18 4.63 2.32 1.79
N SER A 19 5.53 1.51 2.33
CA SER A 19 5.57 0.06 2.07
C SER A 19 4.53 -0.70 2.89
N ARG A 20 4.28 -0.30 4.13
CA ARG A 20 3.32 -0.94 5.03
C ARG A 20 1.87 -0.76 4.56
N ILE A 21 1.52 0.39 3.97
CA ILE A 21 0.17 0.59 3.39
C ILE A 21 -0.13 -0.41 2.27
N ALA A 22 0.83 -0.65 1.37
CA ALA A 22 0.67 -1.62 0.29
C ALA A 22 0.46 -3.03 0.83
N LEU A 23 1.23 -3.40 1.86
CA LEU A 23 1.08 -4.69 2.51
C LEU A 23 -0.29 -4.82 3.20
N THR A 24 -0.73 -3.81 3.94
CA THR A 24 -2.04 -3.80 4.59
C THR A 24 -3.18 -3.99 3.58
N TYR A 25 -3.12 -3.31 2.43
CA TYR A 25 -4.09 -3.48 1.35
C TYR A 25 -4.17 -4.93 0.88
N VAL A 26 -3.03 -5.54 0.55
CA VAL A 26 -2.97 -6.93 0.08
C VAL A 26 -3.49 -7.91 1.14
N VAL A 27 -3.14 -7.71 2.40
CA VAL A 27 -3.60 -8.56 3.51
C VAL A 27 -5.13 -8.49 3.67
N ILE A 28 -5.71 -7.29 3.60
CA ILE A 28 -7.17 -7.12 3.71
C ILE A 28 -7.89 -7.78 2.53
N CYS A 29 -7.41 -7.58 1.29
CA CYS A 29 -7.99 -8.22 0.11
C CYS A 29 -7.87 -9.74 0.15
N LEU A 30 -6.73 -10.28 0.60
CA LEU A 30 -6.54 -11.72 0.75
C LEU A 30 -7.52 -12.29 1.79
N PHE A 31 -7.68 -11.62 2.93
CA PHE A 31 -8.61 -12.04 3.95
C PHE A 31 -10.07 -12.02 3.46
N ASP A 32 -10.50 -10.95 2.78
CA ASP A 32 -11.89 -10.78 2.36
C ASP A 32 -12.31 -11.67 1.18
N PHE A 33 -11.37 -12.04 0.30
CA PHE A 33 -11.65 -12.91 -0.87
C PHE A 33 -11.29 -14.38 -0.68
N PHE A 34 -10.39 -14.74 0.24
CA PHE A 34 -10.04 -16.14 0.51
C PHE A 34 -10.56 -16.61 1.87
N VAL A 35 -10.18 -15.93 2.96
CA VAL A 35 -10.46 -16.42 4.31
C VAL A 35 -11.95 -16.32 4.64
N ALA A 36 -12.56 -15.16 4.38
CA ALA A 36 -13.95 -14.93 4.73
C ALA A 36 -14.95 -15.82 3.97
N PRO A 37 -14.83 -16.06 2.65
CA PRO A 37 -15.69 -17.01 1.94
C PRO A 37 -15.57 -18.45 2.46
N ILE A 38 -14.35 -18.90 2.77
CA ILE A 38 -14.12 -20.25 3.31
C ILE A 38 -14.79 -20.40 4.68
N VAL A 39 -14.55 -19.45 5.60
CA VAL A 39 -15.15 -19.47 6.93
C VAL A 39 -16.68 -19.41 6.83
N TRP A 40 -17.22 -18.51 6.01
CA TRP A 40 -18.67 -18.36 5.84
C TRP A 40 -19.33 -19.62 5.27
N ALA A 41 -18.70 -20.25 4.27
CA ALA A 41 -19.21 -21.48 3.67
C ALA A 41 -19.28 -22.63 4.68
N THR A 42 -18.36 -22.69 5.66
CA THR A 42 -18.34 -23.75 6.68
C THR A 42 -19.32 -23.52 7.84
N VAL A 43 -19.65 -22.26 8.18
CA VAL A 43 -20.45 -21.93 9.37
C VAL A 43 -21.91 -21.61 9.03
N PHE A 44 -22.16 -20.90 7.93
CA PHE A 44 -23.45 -20.28 7.61
C PHE A 44 -24.00 -20.72 6.25
N SER A 45 -23.74 -21.97 5.82
CA SER A 45 -23.88 -22.59 4.48
C SER A 45 -25.18 -22.37 3.66
N ILE A 46 -26.08 -21.54 4.15
CA ILE A 46 -27.35 -21.13 3.58
C ILE A 46 -27.20 -19.85 2.73
N THR A 47 -26.17 -19.02 2.97
CA THR A 47 -25.94 -17.77 2.23
C THR A 47 -24.51 -17.64 1.73
N ALA A 48 -24.33 -16.97 0.58
CA ALA A 48 -23.02 -16.66 0.05
C ALA A 48 -22.41 -15.44 0.78
N TRP A 49 -21.11 -15.49 1.05
CA TRP A 49 -20.37 -14.34 1.57
C TRP A 49 -20.44 -13.15 0.60
N GLN A 50 -20.70 -11.96 1.13
CA GLN A 50 -20.63 -10.70 0.39
C GLN A 50 -19.34 -9.97 0.79
N PRO A 51 -18.35 -9.85 -0.10
CA PRO A 51 -17.06 -9.24 0.24
C PRO A 51 -17.22 -7.78 0.67
N LEU A 52 -16.64 -7.45 1.83
CA LEU A 52 -16.70 -6.10 2.42
C LEU A 52 -15.95 -5.07 1.56
N THR A 53 -14.86 -5.48 0.93
CA THR A 53 -14.01 -4.61 0.08
C THR A 53 -14.65 -4.28 -1.28
N LEU A 54 -15.73 -4.97 -1.65
CA LEU A 54 -16.57 -4.66 -2.82
C LEU A 54 -17.82 -3.85 -2.44
N GLN A 55 -18.12 -3.66 -1.16
CA GLN A 55 -19.26 -2.85 -0.74
C GLN A 55 -19.09 -1.40 -1.22
N GLY A 56 -20.22 -0.77 -1.57
CA GLY A 56 -20.21 0.56 -2.18
C GLY A 56 -19.58 0.61 -3.58
N GLY A 57 -19.51 -0.52 -4.31
CA GLY A 57 -18.97 -0.57 -5.66
C GLY A 57 -17.44 -0.64 -5.73
N GLY A 58 -16.79 -1.16 -4.67
CA GLY A 58 -15.32 -1.29 -4.63
C GLY A 58 -14.59 0.02 -4.33
N THR A 59 -15.24 0.97 -3.66
CA THR A 59 -14.62 2.25 -3.25
C THR A 59 -13.34 2.04 -2.44
N PHE A 60 -13.27 0.98 -1.63
CA PHE A 60 -12.05 0.58 -0.93
C PHE A 60 -10.86 0.38 -1.89
N HIS A 61 -11.04 -0.39 -2.96
CA HIS A 61 -10.01 -0.66 -3.95
C HIS A 61 -9.62 0.61 -4.70
N LEU A 62 -10.60 1.45 -5.02
CA LEU A 62 -10.36 2.72 -5.69
C LEU A 62 -9.53 3.67 -4.83
N SER A 63 -9.87 3.81 -3.55
CA SER A 63 -9.13 4.65 -2.60
C SER A 63 -7.71 4.14 -2.37
N PHE A 64 -7.53 2.85 -2.11
CA PHE A 64 -6.19 2.27 -1.93
C PHE A 64 -5.37 2.31 -3.22
N GLY A 65 -5.99 2.07 -4.38
CA GLY A 65 -5.36 2.22 -5.68
C GLY A 65 -4.83 3.64 -5.91
N ALA A 66 -5.60 4.66 -5.54
CA ALA A 66 -5.15 6.06 -5.61
C ALA A 66 -3.95 6.34 -4.67
N ILE A 67 -4.02 5.89 -3.41
CA ILE A 67 -2.93 6.10 -2.43
C ILE A 67 -1.63 5.44 -2.89
N LEU A 68 -1.71 4.19 -3.38
CA LEU A 68 -0.57 3.46 -3.89
C LEU A 68 -0.05 4.05 -5.20
N GLY A 69 -0.94 4.51 -6.08
CA GLY A 69 -0.58 5.19 -7.33
C GLY A 69 0.24 6.45 -7.09
N VAL A 70 -0.21 7.34 -6.19
CA VAL A 70 0.54 8.55 -5.80
C VAL A 70 1.88 8.20 -5.18
N SER A 71 1.91 7.16 -4.34
CA SER A 71 3.13 6.69 -3.68
C SER A 71 4.17 6.16 -4.67
N ALA A 72 3.74 5.40 -5.69
CA ALA A 72 4.61 4.88 -6.73
C ALA A 72 5.15 5.99 -7.63
N PHE A 73 4.30 6.95 -8.02
CA PHE A 73 4.70 8.07 -8.87
C PHE A 73 5.74 8.97 -8.20
N SER A 74 5.61 9.23 -6.89
CA SER A 74 6.58 10.01 -6.12
C SER A 74 7.99 9.39 -6.18
N LYS A 75 8.09 8.06 -6.00
CA LYS A 75 9.37 7.33 -6.08
C LYS A 75 9.99 7.38 -7.47
N SER A 76 9.17 7.29 -8.52
CA SER A 76 9.67 7.38 -9.91
C SER A 76 10.27 8.76 -10.20
N LYS A 77 9.68 9.83 -9.68
CA LYS A 77 10.21 11.20 -9.83
C LYS A 77 11.58 11.38 -9.18
N GLU A 78 11.75 10.88 -7.97
CA GLU A 78 13.04 10.89 -7.25
C GLU A 78 14.13 10.24 -8.11
N LYS A 79 13.85 9.05 -8.65
CA LYS A 79 14.82 8.30 -9.47
C LYS A 79 15.14 8.97 -10.82
N ILE A 80 14.17 9.62 -11.46
CA ILE A 80 14.39 10.35 -12.72
C ILE A 80 15.27 11.58 -12.48
N ALA A 81 15.07 12.30 -11.36
CA ALA A 81 15.88 13.46 -11.01
C ALA A 81 17.34 13.07 -10.77
N GLU A 82 17.58 11.98 -10.02
CA GLU A 82 18.93 11.43 -9.79
C GLU A 82 19.63 11.02 -11.10
N LEU A 83 18.90 10.35 -12.01
CA LEU A 83 19.45 9.98 -13.31
C LEU A 83 19.79 11.22 -14.16
N SER A 84 18.91 12.23 -14.14
CA SER A 84 19.13 13.47 -14.88
C SER A 84 20.35 14.25 -14.36
N SER A 85 20.62 14.26 -13.05
CA SER A 85 21.82 14.88 -12.51
C SER A 85 23.09 14.10 -12.86
N ALA A 86 23.04 12.76 -12.79
CA ALA A 86 24.17 11.91 -13.18
C ALA A 86 24.55 12.09 -14.65
N ILE A 87 23.57 12.24 -15.55
CA ILE A 87 23.83 12.52 -16.97
C ILE A 87 24.52 13.89 -17.14
N LYS A 88 24.12 14.90 -16.38
CA LYS A 88 24.68 16.26 -16.49
C LYS A 88 26.11 16.37 -15.95
N GLU A 89 26.50 15.53 -15.00
CA GLU A 89 27.87 15.50 -14.46
C GLU A 89 28.82 14.64 -15.31
N GLY A 90 28.29 13.66 -16.05
CA GLY A 90 29.06 12.81 -16.97
C GLY A 90 29.16 13.34 -18.41
N ALA A 91 28.55 14.48 -18.71
CA ALA A 91 28.55 15.15 -20.03
C ALA A 91 29.27 16.50 -19.94
#